data_AF-A0AAJ0B7Z5-F1
#
_entry.id   AF-A0AAJ0B7Z5-F1
#
_cell.length_a   1.000
_cell.length_b   1.000
_cell.length_c   1.000
_cell.angle_alpha   90.00
_cell.angle_beta   90.00
_cell.angle_gamma   90.00
#
_symmetry.space_group_name_H-M   'P 1'
#
loop_
_entity.id
_entity.type
_entity.pdbx_description
1 polymer ?
#
loop_
_entity_poly.entity_id
_entity_poly.type
_entity_poly.pdbx_seq_one_letter_code
_entity_poly.pdbx_strand_id
1 'polypeptide(L)'
;MRSTLAIATVVSAGLTTAQGYPRDEVDLLASASLPKIAEYLAKHPQGNCTLENAVRRKEWGDLTKQERKAYTDAVLCLQSKPSLTSAQAPGAKSRFDDYVVVHVQQTPRNHMSTFFLPWHRYYVWHYEQALRTECGYKGYQPYWNWGRWAADPQNSPLFNGDEYSMSGDGEAIPHEGINFPIAPPPWDILPPGTGGGCVTAGPFANMTVNIGPILPSLTLPVPANPQSDGLGYNPRCLRRDINRYSAAHSTTNITYELITSNKEIYWFQRVMEGQAEIGKYGVHAAGHYTVSGDPAGDFYVSPADPIFWLHHAMIDRVWWIWQMLDLEKRLFEVSFTKTMANNPPSANGTLDDVSNLGVLAGDVKVRDLMNTMGGMDGRLCYIYE
;
A
#
# COMPACT_ATOMS: atom_id res chain seq x y z
N MET A 1 -23.18 -52.04 -10.27
CA MET A 1 -22.75 -51.41 -9.00
C MET A 1 -21.31 -51.77 -8.73
N ARG A 2 -20.39 -50.80 -8.87
CA ARG A 2 -19.07 -50.74 -8.21
C ARG A 2 -18.49 -49.37 -8.56
N SER A 3 -18.83 -48.41 -7.72
CA SER A 3 -18.29 -47.05 -7.77
C SER A 3 -16.87 -47.08 -7.24
N THR A 4 -15.90 -46.71 -8.06
CA THR A 4 -14.53 -46.45 -7.66
C THR A 4 -14.46 -45.02 -7.11
N LEU A 5 -14.31 -44.92 -5.79
CA LEU A 5 -14.05 -43.67 -5.08
C LEU A 5 -12.61 -43.23 -5.42
N ALA A 6 -12.46 -42.15 -6.19
CA ALA A 6 -11.16 -41.51 -6.37
C ALA A 6 -10.89 -40.62 -5.15
N ILE A 7 -9.97 -41.06 -4.29
CA ILE A 7 -9.45 -40.25 -3.18
C ILE A 7 -8.51 -39.22 -3.80
N ALA A 8 -8.93 -37.96 -3.83
CA ALA A 8 -8.08 -36.84 -4.19
C ALA A 8 -7.05 -36.63 -3.05
N THR A 9 -5.81 -37.03 -3.29
CA THR A 9 -4.67 -36.71 -2.45
C THR A 9 -4.42 -35.20 -2.55
N VAL A 10 -4.77 -34.47 -1.50
CA VAL A 10 -4.33 -33.09 -1.31
C VAL A 10 -2.81 -33.12 -1.16
N VAL A 11 -2.11 -32.69 -2.20
CA VAL A 11 -0.66 -32.45 -2.13
C VAL A 11 -0.46 -31.24 -1.24
N SER A 12 -0.14 -31.49 0.02
CA SER A 12 0.41 -30.49 0.94
C SER A 12 1.78 -30.07 0.40
N ALA A 13 1.82 -29.11 -0.52
CA ALA A 13 3.06 -28.45 -0.89
C ALA A 13 3.58 -27.74 0.36
N GLY A 14 4.58 -28.34 1.00
CA GLY A 14 5.28 -27.78 2.15
C GLY A 14 5.90 -26.45 1.75
N LEU A 15 5.34 -25.36 2.28
CA LEU A 15 5.90 -24.02 2.20
C LEU A 15 7.11 -23.94 3.13
N THR A 16 8.29 -24.33 2.63
CA THR A 16 9.55 -23.99 3.29
C THR A 16 9.90 -22.55 2.93
N THR A 17 9.54 -21.61 3.80
CA THR A 17 9.92 -20.20 3.69
C THR A 17 11.40 -20.04 4.01
N ALA A 18 12.13 -19.33 3.16
CA ALA A 18 13.45 -18.83 3.49
C ALA A 18 13.30 -17.82 4.64
N GLN A 19 13.72 -18.21 5.84
CA GLN A 19 13.95 -17.34 7.01
C GLN A 19 12.72 -16.67 7.68
N GLY A 20 12.02 -17.44 8.53
CA GLY A 20 12.08 -17.13 9.98
C GLY A 20 11.03 -16.23 10.67
N TYR A 21 9.78 -16.09 10.20
CA TYR A 21 8.69 -15.54 11.03
C TYR A 21 7.49 -16.51 11.09
N PRO A 22 6.96 -16.86 12.29
CA PRO A 22 5.80 -17.72 12.39
C PRO A 22 4.57 -17.04 11.77
N ARG A 23 3.72 -17.83 11.10
CA ARG A 23 2.45 -17.32 10.57
C ARG A 23 1.60 -16.73 11.69
N ASP A 24 1.10 -15.53 11.47
CA ASP A 24 0.19 -14.86 12.38
C ASP A 24 -1.29 -15.19 12.05
N GLU A 25 -2.22 -14.69 12.86
CA GLU A 25 -3.65 -14.98 12.69
C GLU A 25 -4.21 -14.44 11.36
N VAL A 26 -3.64 -13.37 10.81
CA VAL A 26 -4.03 -12.81 9.51
C VAL A 26 -3.49 -13.69 8.38
N ASP A 27 -2.27 -14.22 8.51
CA ASP A 27 -1.69 -15.21 7.58
C ASP A 27 -2.52 -16.51 7.56
N LEU A 28 -3.06 -16.91 8.72
CA LEU A 28 -3.96 -18.06 8.83
C LEU A 28 -5.31 -17.78 8.13
N LEU A 29 -5.87 -16.57 8.26
CA LEU A 29 -7.08 -16.17 7.52
C LEU A 29 -6.86 -16.17 6.00
N ALA A 30 -5.72 -15.66 5.54
CA ALA A 30 -5.32 -15.71 4.12
C ALA A 30 -5.24 -17.15 3.61
N SER A 31 -4.56 -18.02 4.36
CA SER A 31 -4.42 -19.44 4.01
C SER A 31 -5.76 -20.17 3.96
N ALA A 32 -6.63 -19.93 4.95
CA ALA A 32 -7.96 -20.53 5.03
C ALA A 32 -8.92 -20.05 3.93
N SER A 33 -8.58 -18.95 3.25
CA SER A 33 -9.36 -18.37 2.15
C SER A 33 -9.11 -19.07 0.81
N LEU A 34 -7.95 -19.71 0.60
CA LEU A 34 -7.58 -20.32 -0.68
C LEU A 34 -8.61 -21.35 -1.21
N PRO A 35 -9.15 -22.28 -0.40
CA PRO A 35 -10.18 -23.21 -0.87
C PRO A 35 -11.47 -22.50 -1.32
N LYS A 36 -11.83 -21.37 -0.68
CA LYS A 36 -13.00 -20.57 -1.06
C LYS A 36 -12.82 -19.92 -2.42
N ILE A 37 -11.60 -19.44 -2.73
CA ILE A 37 -11.26 -18.93 -4.06
C ILE A 37 -11.40 -20.05 -5.09
N ALA A 38 -10.88 -21.24 -4.81
CA ALA A 38 -10.97 -22.38 -5.72
C ALA A 38 -12.43 -22.72 -6.05
N GLU A 39 -13.29 -22.77 -5.02
CA GLU A 39 -14.72 -23.01 -5.19
C GLU A 39 -15.40 -21.89 -6.00
N TYR A 40 -15.05 -20.63 -5.74
CA TYR A 40 -15.59 -19.49 -6.48
C TYR A 40 -15.18 -19.53 -7.96
N LEU A 41 -13.90 -19.74 -8.26
CA LEU A 41 -13.39 -19.83 -9.63
C LEU A 41 -13.99 -21.01 -10.41
N ALA A 42 -14.31 -22.11 -9.75
CA ALA A 42 -14.99 -23.25 -10.38
C ALA A 42 -16.43 -22.90 -10.83
N LYS A 43 -17.11 -21.98 -10.12
CA LYS A 43 -18.46 -21.51 -10.48
C LYS A 43 -18.43 -20.31 -11.42
N HIS A 44 -17.39 -19.49 -11.33
CA HIS A 44 -17.25 -18.22 -12.05
C HIS A 44 -15.90 -18.18 -12.77
N PRO A 45 -15.74 -18.90 -13.91
CA PRO A 45 -14.47 -18.95 -14.63
C PRO A 45 -13.96 -17.57 -15.03
N GLN A 46 -12.70 -17.26 -14.69
CA GLN A 46 -12.08 -15.94 -14.88
C GLN A 46 -11.04 -15.95 -16.01
N GLY A 47 -11.43 -16.49 -17.16
CA GLY A 47 -10.53 -16.65 -18.31
C GLY A 47 -9.35 -17.56 -17.97
N ASN A 48 -8.13 -17.05 -18.16
CA ASN A 48 -6.89 -17.82 -17.98
C ASN A 48 -6.30 -17.75 -16.56
N CYS A 49 -6.87 -16.97 -15.64
CA CYS A 49 -6.33 -16.86 -14.29
C CYS A 49 -6.80 -18.01 -13.40
N THR A 50 -5.86 -18.76 -12.82
CA THR A 50 -6.12 -19.90 -11.94
C THR A 50 -5.25 -19.81 -10.67
N LEU A 51 -5.56 -20.61 -9.64
CA LEU A 51 -4.74 -20.63 -8.41
C LEU A 51 -3.32 -21.16 -8.65
N GLU A 52 -3.14 -21.97 -9.69
CA GLU A 52 -1.85 -22.56 -10.07
C GLU A 52 -0.94 -21.53 -10.76
N ASN A 53 -1.50 -20.61 -11.55
CA ASN A 53 -0.72 -19.63 -12.30
C ASN A 53 -0.77 -18.21 -11.72
N ALA A 54 -1.66 -17.94 -10.77
CA ALA A 54 -1.71 -16.67 -10.07
C ALA A 54 -0.39 -16.41 -9.36
N VAL A 55 0.09 -15.19 -9.52
CA VAL A 55 1.27 -14.67 -8.83
C VAL A 55 1.03 -14.69 -7.32
N ARG A 56 2.05 -15.07 -6.56
CA ARG A 56 2.04 -14.97 -5.10
C ARG A 56 2.85 -13.76 -4.67
N ARG A 57 2.17 -12.70 -4.22
CA ARG A 57 2.81 -11.53 -3.59
C ARG A 57 3.19 -11.91 -2.16
N LYS A 58 4.45 -11.63 -1.80
CA LYS A 58 5.09 -12.10 -0.56
C LYS A 58 5.40 -10.95 0.38
N GLU A 59 5.48 -11.27 1.66
CA GLU A 59 5.99 -10.35 2.68
C GLU A 59 7.46 -10.04 2.41
N TRP A 60 7.88 -8.78 2.62
CA TRP A 60 9.26 -8.34 2.40
C TRP A 60 10.29 -9.18 3.17
N GLY A 61 9.99 -9.49 4.43
CA GLY A 61 10.79 -10.35 5.30
C GLY A 61 10.99 -11.77 4.75
N ASP A 62 10.04 -12.27 3.95
CA ASP A 62 10.08 -13.63 3.37
C ASP A 62 10.81 -13.66 2.01
N LEU A 63 11.18 -12.50 1.46
CA LEU A 63 12.05 -12.41 0.28
C LEU A 63 13.51 -12.68 0.65
N THR A 64 14.23 -13.35 -0.26
CA THR A 64 15.68 -13.45 -0.21
C THR A 64 16.34 -12.08 -0.37
N LYS A 65 17.57 -11.94 0.13
CA LYS A 65 18.38 -10.72 -0.04
C LYS A 65 18.48 -10.31 -1.52
N GLN A 66 18.66 -11.26 -2.43
CA GLN A 66 18.75 -10.99 -3.86
C GLN A 66 17.42 -10.48 -4.44
N GLU A 67 16.28 -11.02 -4.00
CA GLU A 67 14.96 -10.54 -4.42
C GLU A 67 14.69 -9.11 -3.92
N ARG A 68 15.07 -8.80 -2.67
CA ARG A 68 14.97 -7.44 -2.12
C ARG A 68 15.85 -6.47 -2.89
N LYS A 69 17.10 -6.84 -3.16
CA LYS A 69 18.02 -6.02 -3.96
C LYS A 69 17.51 -5.78 -5.37
N ALA A 70 16.97 -6.82 -6.03
CA ALA A 70 16.38 -6.69 -7.35
C ALA A 70 15.16 -5.75 -7.36
N TYR A 71 14.38 -5.72 -6.27
CA TYR A 71 13.27 -4.77 -6.13
C TYR A 71 13.81 -3.33 -5.99
N THR A 72 14.73 -3.08 -5.05
CA THR A 72 15.26 -1.73 -4.83
C THR A 72 16.00 -1.19 -6.05
N ASP A 73 16.74 -2.03 -6.78
CA ASP A 73 17.38 -1.67 -8.04
C ASP A 73 16.36 -1.28 -9.13
N ALA A 74 15.21 -1.95 -9.18
CA ALA A 74 14.14 -1.57 -10.10
C ALA A 74 13.51 -0.22 -9.74
N VAL A 75 13.33 0.06 -8.44
CA VAL A 75 12.83 1.38 -7.98
C VAL A 75 13.82 2.49 -8.33
N LEU A 76 15.11 2.30 -8.04
CA LEU A 76 16.17 3.24 -8.41
C LEU A 76 16.25 3.45 -9.93
N CYS A 77 16.07 2.38 -10.71
CA CYS A 77 15.93 2.49 -12.16
C CYS A 77 14.73 3.38 -12.55
N LEU A 78 13.55 3.21 -11.94
CA LEU A 78 12.37 4.02 -12.26
C LEU A 78 12.59 5.51 -11.90
N GLN A 79 13.34 5.77 -10.83
CA GLN A 79 13.80 7.11 -10.45
C GLN A 79 14.81 7.73 -11.44
N SER A 80 15.46 6.91 -12.27
CA SER A 80 16.40 7.38 -13.31
C SER A 80 15.73 7.66 -14.67
N LYS A 81 14.53 7.12 -14.90
CA LYS A 81 13.81 7.28 -16.19
C LYS A 81 13.20 8.68 -16.27
N PRO A 82 13.15 9.33 -17.46
CA PRO A 82 12.60 10.67 -17.59
C PRO A 82 11.10 10.72 -17.31
N SER A 83 10.64 11.75 -16.60
CA SER A 83 9.23 12.01 -16.30
C SER A 83 8.39 12.30 -17.56
N LEU A 84 7.15 11.78 -17.57
CA LEU A 84 6.10 12.09 -18.54
C LEU A 84 5.35 13.39 -18.22
N THR A 85 5.37 13.83 -16.96
CA THR A 85 4.58 14.98 -16.46
C THR A 85 5.38 16.27 -16.26
N SER A 86 6.68 16.28 -16.58
CA SER A 86 7.58 17.42 -16.35
C SER A 86 7.08 18.78 -16.91
N ALA A 87 6.27 18.77 -17.98
CA ALA A 87 5.69 19.99 -18.56
C ALA A 87 4.59 20.62 -17.69
N GLN A 88 3.83 19.81 -16.95
CA GLN A 88 2.70 20.24 -16.12
C GLN A 88 2.99 20.21 -14.62
N ALA A 89 4.02 19.46 -14.21
CA ALA A 89 4.53 19.38 -12.84
C ALA A 89 6.05 19.60 -12.89
N PRO A 90 6.53 20.85 -12.72
CA PRO A 90 7.97 21.16 -12.83
C PRO A 90 8.85 20.37 -11.86
N GLY A 91 8.30 19.92 -10.74
CA GLY A 91 8.97 19.05 -9.78
C GLY A 91 9.14 17.61 -10.24
N ALA A 92 8.39 17.13 -11.22
CA ALA A 92 8.54 15.78 -11.73
C ALA A 92 9.81 15.66 -12.58
N LYS A 93 10.81 14.93 -12.08
CA LYS A 93 12.09 14.70 -12.77
C LYS A 93 12.24 13.26 -13.26
N SER A 94 11.48 12.35 -12.68
CA SER A 94 11.57 10.92 -12.97
C SER A 94 10.23 10.26 -13.29
N ARG A 95 10.26 9.05 -13.86
CA ARG A 95 9.06 8.21 -13.98
C ARG A 95 8.48 7.85 -12.62
N PHE A 96 9.30 7.74 -11.58
CA PHE A 96 8.84 7.57 -10.21
C PHE A 96 8.04 8.80 -9.74
N ASP A 97 8.49 10.01 -10.06
CA ASP A 97 7.78 11.24 -9.73
C ASP A 97 6.41 11.34 -10.43
N ASP A 98 6.22 10.76 -11.62
CA ASP A 98 4.92 10.77 -12.29
C ASP A 98 3.82 10.07 -11.47
N TYR A 99 4.19 9.03 -10.71
CA TYR A 99 3.29 8.38 -9.76
C TYR A 99 2.92 9.35 -8.64
N VAL A 100 3.91 10.04 -8.07
CA VAL A 100 3.67 11.08 -7.04
C VAL A 100 2.74 12.17 -7.56
N VAL A 101 2.94 12.67 -8.78
CA VAL A 101 2.06 13.68 -9.42
C VAL A 101 0.63 13.17 -9.52
N VAL A 102 0.43 11.94 -10.01
CA VAL A 102 -0.90 11.35 -10.17
C VAL A 102 -1.61 11.20 -8.82
N HIS A 103 -0.89 10.81 -7.77
CA HIS A 103 -1.46 10.74 -6.43
C HIS A 103 -1.85 12.13 -5.91
N VAL A 104 -0.95 13.12 -5.98
CA VAL A 104 -1.24 14.51 -5.59
C VAL A 104 -2.51 15.04 -6.26
N GLN A 105 -2.61 14.85 -7.58
CA GLN A 105 -3.74 15.35 -8.37
C GLN A 105 -5.07 14.64 -8.05
N GLN A 106 -5.03 13.37 -7.61
CA GLN A 106 -6.22 12.56 -7.41
C GLN A 106 -6.55 12.27 -5.94
N THR A 107 -5.74 12.72 -4.99
CA THR A 107 -6.00 12.59 -3.54
C THR A 107 -7.44 12.99 -3.15
N PRO A 108 -8.00 14.14 -3.61
CA PRO A 108 -9.37 14.55 -3.27
C PRO A 108 -10.48 13.62 -3.79
N ARG A 109 -10.13 12.65 -4.63
CA ARG A 109 -11.04 11.67 -5.21
C ARG A 109 -10.84 10.28 -4.63
N ASN A 110 -9.62 9.90 -4.25
CA ASN A 110 -9.25 8.50 -4.00
C ASN A 110 -9.02 8.14 -2.53
N HIS A 111 -9.38 9.01 -1.59
CA HIS A 111 -9.38 8.73 -0.16
C HIS A 111 -10.76 9.04 0.43
N MET A 112 -11.19 8.30 1.45
CA MET A 112 -12.51 8.40 2.09
C MET A 112 -13.64 8.42 1.06
N SER A 113 -13.52 7.56 0.03
CA SER A 113 -14.37 7.54 -1.16
C SER A 113 -14.55 6.11 -1.68
N THR A 114 -15.47 5.93 -2.62
CA THR A 114 -15.68 4.62 -3.28
C THR A 114 -14.42 4.11 -3.98
N PHE A 115 -13.54 5.02 -4.42
CA PHE A 115 -12.38 4.68 -5.23
C PHE A 115 -11.19 4.21 -4.40
N PHE A 116 -11.17 4.43 -3.08
CA PHE A 116 -9.98 4.20 -2.24
C PHE A 116 -9.31 2.85 -2.48
N LEU A 117 -10.01 1.75 -2.22
CA LEU A 117 -9.45 0.40 -2.38
C LEU A 117 -9.17 0.03 -3.85
N PRO A 118 -10.13 0.13 -4.80
CA PRO A 118 -9.88 -0.28 -6.18
C PRO A 118 -8.82 0.59 -6.88
N TRP A 119 -8.78 1.90 -6.61
CA TRP A 119 -7.77 2.79 -7.19
C TRP A 119 -6.37 2.45 -6.70
N HIS A 120 -6.18 2.26 -5.39
CA HIS A 120 -4.86 1.89 -4.85
C HIS A 120 -4.40 0.51 -5.32
N ARG A 121 -5.31 -0.45 -5.50
CA ARG A 121 -5.01 -1.73 -6.16
C ARG A 121 -4.49 -1.51 -7.58
N TYR A 122 -5.18 -0.71 -8.39
CA TYR A 122 -4.76 -0.41 -9.76
C TYR A 122 -3.39 0.30 -9.78
N TYR A 123 -3.21 1.26 -8.87
CA TYR A 123 -2.01 2.05 -8.73
C TYR A 123 -0.78 1.20 -8.39
N VAL A 124 -0.90 0.31 -7.40
CA VAL A 124 0.16 -0.65 -7.02
C VAL A 124 0.43 -1.66 -8.13
N TRP A 125 -0.62 -2.20 -8.77
CA TRP A 125 -0.44 -3.12 -9.89
C TRP A 125 0.28 -2.46 -11.08
N HIS A 126 -0.07 -1.21 -11.41
CA HIS A 126 0.56 -0.49 -12.51
C HIS A 126 2.01 -0.11 -12.18
N TYR A 127 2.29 0.27 -10.94
CA TYR A 127 3.67 0.47 -10.46
C TYR A 127 4.51 -0.80 -10.62
N GLU A 128 3.99 -1.96 -10.21
CA GLU A 128 4.62 -3.26 -10.44
C GLU A 128 4.90 -3.49 -11.93
N GLN A 129 3.94 -3.20 -12.81
CA GLN A 129 4.14 -3.36 -14.26
C GLN A 129 5.23 -2.43 -14.80
N ALA A 130 5.34 -1.19 -14.32
CA ALA A 130 6.42 -0.28 -14.74
C ALA A 130 7.79 -0.79 -14.27
N LEU A 131 7.92 -1.29 -13.04
CA LEU A 131 9.16 -1.91 -12.58
C LEU A 131 9.56 -3.09 -13.47
N ARG A 132 8.59 -3.91 -13.88
CA ARG A 132 8.85 -5.11 -14.70
C ARG A 132 9.16 -4.79 -16.15
N THR A 133 8.40 -3.87 -16.77
CA THR A 133 8.47 -3.59 -18.21
C THR A 133 9.48 -2.50 -18.56
N GLU A 134 9.68 -1.49 -17.71
CA GLU A 134 10.59 -0.37 -17.97
C GLU A 134 11.97 -0.55 -17.32
N CYS A 135 12.03 -1.35 -16.24
CA CYS A 135 13.23 -1.58 -15.43
C CYS A 135 13.64 -3.06 -15.32
N GLY A 136 12.96 -3.97 -16.01
CA GLY A 136 13.38 -5.37 -16.14
C GLY A 136 13.22 -6.21 -14.87
N TYR A 137 12.51 -5.71 -13.84
CA TYR A 137 12.25 -6.46 -12.62
C TYR A 137 11.54 -7.78 -12.93
N LYS A 138 12.00 -8.88 -12.31
CA LYS A 138 11.44 -10.23 -12.54
C LYS A 138 10.53 -10.70 -11.41
N GLY A 139 10.64 -10.10 -10.23
CA GLY A 139 9.76 -10.36 -9.10
C GLY A 139 8.44 -9.60 -9.21
N TYR A 140 7.61 -9.74 -8.19
CA TYR A 140 6.29 -9.10 -8.09
C TYR A 140 6.23 -8.23 -6.84
N GLN A 141 5.23 -7.36 -6.73
CA GLN A 141 5.17 -6.38 -5.66
C GLN A 141 5.15 -7.07 -4.27
N PRO A 142 6.16 -6.82 -3.42
CA PRO A 142 6.13 -7.28 -2.03
C PRO A 142 5.19 -6.42 -1.20
N TYR A 143 4.76 -6.97 -0.06
CA TYR A 143 3.97 -6.24 0.94
C TYR A 143 4.68 -6.16 2.28
N TRP A 144 4.27 -5.20 3.09
CA TRP A 144 4.78 -5.00 4.45
C TRP A 144 3.76 -5.48 5.47
N ASN A 145 4.01 -6.62 6.13
CA ASN A 145 3.17 -7.03 7.27
C ASN A 145 3.53 -6.18 8.49
N TRP A 146 2.71 -5.16 8.78
CA TRP A 146 2.89 -4.27 9.94
C TRP A 146 2.98 -5.05 11.26
N GLY A 147 2.13 -6.06 11.42
CA GLY A 147 1.99 -6.82 12.66
C GLY A 147 3.29 -7.51 13.11
N ARG A 148 4.11 -7.97 12.16
CA ARG A 148 5.39 -8.64 12.45
C ARG A 148 6.38 -7.75 13.20
N TRP A 149 6.32 -6.44 12.97
CA TRP A 149 7.32 -5.47 13.44
C TRP A 149 6.71 -4.29 14.20
N ALA A 150 5.41 -4.32 14.51
CA ALA A 150 4.73 -3.20 15.19
C ALA A 150 5.37 -2.82 16.54
N ALA A 151 5.93 -3.78 17.26
CA ALA A 151 6.62 -3.54 18.54
C ALA A 151 8.02 -2.94 18.39
N ASP A 152 8.68 -3.17 17.25
CA ASP A 152 10.03 -2.72 16.94
C ASP A 152 10.22 -2.50 15.43
N PRO A 153 9.60 -1.44 14.88
CA PRO A 153 9.63 -1.21 13.44
C PRO A 153 11.03 -0.88 12.94
N GLN A 154 11.85 -0.22 13.76
CA GLN A 154 13.19 0.25 13.39
C GLN A 154 14.14 -0.89 13.04
N ASN A 155 14.04 -2.03 13.74
CA ASN A 155 14.86 -3.21 13.46
C ASN A 155 14.24 -4.16 12.42
N SER A 156 13.13 -3.77 11.78
CA SER A 156 12.54 -4.57 10.72
C SER A 156 13.48 -4.68 9.50
N PRO A 157 13.38 -5.74 8.70
CA PRO A 157 14.12 -5.87 7.44
C PRO A 157 13.80 -4.76 6.41
N LEU A 158 12.77 -3.95 6.65
CA LEU A 158 12.44 -2.79 5.83
C LEU A 158 13.26 -1.56 6.23
N PHE A 159 13.54 -1.37 7.52
CA PHE A 159 14.06 -0.12 8.08
C PHE A 159 15.41 -0.24 8.80
N ASN A 160 16.07 -1.40 8.72
CA ASN A 160 17.37 -1.61 9.35
C ASN A 160 18.55 -0.88 8.66
N GLY A 161 18.32 -0.21 7.53
CA GLY A 161 19.32 0.58 6.81
C GLY A 161 20.38 -0.21 6.03
N ASP A 162 20.28 -1.54 5.95
CA ASP A 162 21.21 -2.35 5.16
C ASP A 162 20.95 -2.22 3.64
N GLU A 163 21.84 -2.80 2.82
CA GLU A 163 21.73 -2.75 1.35
C GLU A 163 20.51 -3.51 0.77
N TYR A 164 19.81 -4.29 1.59
CA TYR A 164 18.62 -5.08 1.24
C TYR A 164 17.35 -4.54 1.90
N SER A 165 17.42 -3.36 2.52
CA SER A 165 16.30 -2.68 3.15
C SER A 165 15.63 -1.69 2.19
N MET A 166 14.53 -1.08 2.63
CA MET A 166 13.96 0.10 1.99
C MET A 166 14.61 1.37 2.52
N SER A 167 15.91 1.32 2.85
CA SER A 167 16.66 2.30 3.65
C SER A 167 16.20 2.40 5.11
N GLY A 168 16.96 3.12 5.93
CA GLY A 168 16.75 3.21 7.37
C GLY A 168 15.84 4.34 7.83
N ASP A 169 15.96 4.64 9.12
CA ASP A 169 15.42 5.85 9.75
C ASP A 169 16.21 7.10 9.33
N GLY A 170 15.64 8.27 9.63
CA GLY A 170 16.33 9.56 9.49
C GLY A 170 17.28 9.85 10.65
N GLU A 171 18.19 10.81 10.44
CA GLU A 171 18.95 11.39 11.56
C GLU A 171 18.00 11.94 12.64
N ALA A 172 18.33 11.72 13.91
CA ALA A 172 17.51 12.22 15.00
C ALA A 172 17.52 13.75 15.05
N ILE A 173 16.34 14.37 14.97
CA ILE A 173 16.17 15.82 15.20
C ILE A 173 15.00 16.08 16.17
N PRO A 174 15.12 17.05 17.09
CA PRO A 174 14.02 17.39 17.99
C PRO A 174 12.79 17.90 17.22
N HIS A 175 11.61 17.37 17.54
CA HIS A 175 10.31 17.80 17.00
C HIS A 175 9.17 17.35 17.92
N GLU A 176 7.96 17.91 17.75
CA GLU A 176 6.83 17.69 18.67
C GLU A 176 6.11 16.34 18.47
N GLY A 177 6.28 15.71 17.32
CA GLY A 177 5.62 14.46 16.93
C GLY A 177 4.59 14.65 15.81
N ILE A 178 3.82 13.60 15.53
CA ILE A 178 2.83 13.55 14.45
C ILE A 178 1.60 14.34 14.85
N ASN A 179 1.34 15.46 14.17
CA ASN A 179 0.18 16.29 14.38
C ASN A 179 -0.99 15.80 13.52
N PHE A 180 -2.10 15.47 14.17
CA PHE A 180 -3.34 15.02 13.56
C PHE A 180 -4.53 15.78 14.13
N PRO A 181 -4.71 17.06 13.75
CA PRO A 181 -5.56 18.02 14.47
C PRO A 181 -7.06 17.71 14.43
N ILE A 182 -7.48 16.79 13.56
CA ILE A 182 -8.86 16.32 13.46
C ILE A 182 -9.20 15.26 14.52
N ALA A 183 -8.21 14.71 15.21
CA ALA A 183 -8.41 13.78 16.31
C ALA A 183 -8.54 14.50 17.66
N PRO A 184 -9.25 13.91 18.64
CA PRO A 184 -9.33 14.46 19.99
C PRO A 184 -8.07 14.11 20.81
N PRO A 185 -7.67 14.95 21.78
CA PRO A 185 -6.60 14.61 22.72
C PRO A 185 -6.86 13.29 23.48
N PRO A 186 -5.82 12.47 23.75
CA PRO A 186 -4.39 12.69 23.44
C PRO A 186 -3.97 12.17 22.06
N TRP A 187 -4.93 11.91 21.16
CA TRP A 187 -4.68 11.32 19.83
C TRP A 187 -4.45 12.37 18.75
N ASP A 188 -4.56 13.65 19.09
CA ASP A 188 -4.27 14.80 18.22
C ASP A 188 -2.76 14.97 17.97
N ILE A 189 -1.92 14.46 18.88
CA ILE A 189 -0.46 14.45 18.72
C ILE A 189 0.09 13.08 19.15
N LEU A 190 0.63 12.30 18.22
CA LEU A 190 1.42 11.11 18.59
C LEU A 190 2.86 11.54 18.91
N PRO A 191 3.50 10.94 19.93
CA PRO A 191 4.88 11.25 20.25
C PRO A 191 5.82 11.04 19.06
N PRO A 192 6.93 11.80 18.98
CA PRO A 192 7.92 11.65 17.92
C PRO A 192 8.54 10.26 17.94
N GLY A 193 8.97 9.80 16.76
CA GLY A 193 9.79 8.61 16.61
C GLY A 193 11.24 8.90 16.97
N THR A 194 12.14 8.13 16.38
CA THR A 194 13.59 8.20 16.67
C THR A 194 14.39 9.03 15.67
N GLY A 195 13.76 9.58 14.63
CA GLY A 195 14.41 10.23 13.51
C GLY A 195 13.98 11.68 13.31
N GLY A 196 13.49 11.97 12.10
CA GLY A 196 13.00 13.27 11.63
C GLY A 196 13.89 13.92 10.56
N GLY A 197 15.18 13.61 10.55
CA GLY A 197 16.18 14.12 9.61
C GLY A 197 16.31 13.29 8.34
N CYS A 198 17.37 13.55 7.56
CA CYS A 198 17.64 12.81 6.33
C CYS A 198 17.97 11.34 6.62
N VAL A 199 17.52 10.44 5.76
CA VAL A 199 17.93 9.04 5.75
C VAL A 199 19.37 8.95 5.24
N THR A 200 20.26 8.27 5.99
CA THR A 200 21.71 8.26 5.71
C THR A 200 22.24 6.90 5.27
N ALA A 201 21.43 5.84 5.32
CA ALA A 201 21.84 4.47 5.00
C ALA A 201 20.83 3.71 4.13
N GLY A 202 21.32 2.68 3.43
CA GLY A 202 20.56 1.83 2.53
C GLY A 202 20.38 2.37 1.11
N PRO A 203 19.65 1.66 0.24
CA PRO A 203 19.61 1.92 -1.21
C PRO A 203 19.11 3.31 -1.61
N PHE A 204 18.29 3.94 -0.78
CA PHE A 204 17.63 5.21 -1.06
C PHE A 204 18.23 6.40 -0.29
N ALA A 205 19.36 6.23 0.41
CA ALA A 205 20.00 7.33 1.17
C ALA A 205 20.33 8.56 0.30
N ASN A 206 20.66 8.35 -0.98
CA ASN A 206 20.97 9.40 -1.94
C ASN A 206 19.80 9.78 -2.84
N MET A 207 18.59 9.27 -2.58
CA MET A 207 17.43 9.63 -3.39
C MET A 207 17.05 11.09 -3.14
N THR A 208 16.51 11.75 -4.18
CA THR A 208 15.99 13.11 -4.08
C THR A 208 14.47 13.08 -4.12
N VAL A 209 13.84 13.66 -3.11
CA VAL A 209 12.40 13.96 -3.08
C VAL A 209 12.21 15.32 -3.76
N ASN A 210 11.47 15.35 -4.87
CA ASN A 210 11.34 16.56 -5.71
C ASN A 210 10.01 17.32 -5.53
N ILE A 211 8.95 16.61 -5.12
CA ILE A 211 7.56 17.10 -5.07
C ILE A 211 7.14 17.31 -3.60
N GLY A 212 6.20 18.23 -3.37
CA GLY A 212 5.75 18.61 -2.03
C GLY A 212 6.74 19.50 -1.27
N PRO A 213 6.55 19.68 0.05
CA PRO A 213 5.42 19.17 0.84
C PRO A 213 4.11 19.89 0.50
N ILE A 214 2.97 19.30 0.88
CA ILE A 214 1.61 19.85 0.72
C ILE A 214 0.86 19.84 2.05
N LEU A 215 0.73 18.66 2.68
CA LEU A 215 0.04 18.49 3.94
C LEU A 215 0.82 17.52 4.84
N PRO A 216 2.01 17.92 5.33
CA PRO A 216 2.84 17.09 6.18
C PRO A 216 2.24 16.97 7.58
N SER A 217 2.34 15.77 8.18
CA SER A 217 1.96 15.54 9.57
C SER A 217 3.01 15.97 10.59
N LEU A 218 4.26 16.19 10.16
CA LEU A 218 5.35 16.67 11.00
C LEU A 218 5.75 18.10 10.64
N THR A 219 6.06 18.89 11.66
CA THR A 219 6.73 20.19 11.48
C THR A 219 8.24 19.97 11.46
N LEU A 220 8.80 19.81 10.26
CA LEU A 220 10.23 19.61 10.02
C LEU A 220 10.85 20.83 9.33
N PRO A 221 12.19 21.04 9.38
CA PRO A 221 12.88 22.12 8.68
C PRO A 221 12.96 21.84 7.16
N VAL A 222 11.80 21.73 6.52
CA VAL A 222 11.64 21.48 5.08
C VAL A 222 11.15 22.77 4.41
N PRO A 223 11.80 23.24 3.33
CA PRO A 223 11.32 24.40 2.59
C PRO A 223 9.90 24.17 2.06
N ALA A 224 9.05 25.19 2.18
CA ALA A 224 7.74 25.20 1.53
C ALA A 224 7.90 25.03 0.00
N ASN A 225 6.97 24.31 -0.63
CA ASN A 225 7.00 24.16 -2.08
C ASN A 225 6.80 25.54 -2.75
N PRO A 226 7.53 25.86 -3.83
CA PRO A 226 7.35 27.12 -4.56
C PRO A 226 5.98 27.24 -5.25
N GLN A 227 5.23 26.15 -5.39
CA GLN A 227 3.86 26.15 -5.91
C GLN A 227 2.89 25.63 -4.84
N SER A 228 1.72 26.27 -4.73
CA SER A 228 0.71 25.95 -3.71
C SER A 228 0.05 24.58 -3.92
N ASP A 229 0.12 24.02 -5.12
CA ASP A 229 -0.33 22.66 -5.44
C ASP A 229 0.72 21.60 -5.11
N GLY A 230 1.91 21.99 -4.64
CA GLY A 230 3.03 21.12 -4.30
C GLY A 230 3.76 20.52 -5.50
N LEU A 231 3.42 20.86 -6.73
CA LEU A 231 4.02 20.27 -7.94
C LEU A 231 5.25 21.03 -8.45
N GLY A 232 5.63 22.11 -7.78
CA GLY A 232 6.88 22.84 -8.04
C GLY A 232 8.12 22.03 -7.66
N TYR A 233 9.24 22.35 -8.31
CA TYR A 233 10.52 21.67 -8.04
C TYR A 233 11.11 22.10 -6.69
N ASN A 234 11.14 21.16 -5.75
CA ASN A 234 11.61 21.36 -4.37
C ASN A 234 12.53 20.21 -3.92
N PRO A 235 13.73 20.06 -4.52
CA PRO A 235 14.62 18.92 -4.27
C PRO A 235 15.17 18.90 -2.85
N ARG A 236 15.07 17.76 -2.18
CA ARG A 236 15.57 17.53 -0.82
C ARG A 236 15.82 16.04 -0.57
N CYS A 237 16.50 15.71 0.53
CA CYS A 237 16.69 14.32 0.95
C CYS A 237 15.36 13.67 1.36
N LEU A 238 15.30 12.33 1.26
CA LEU A 238 14.30 11.54 1.97
C LEU A 238 14.50 11.68 3.48
N ARG A 239 13.43 11.98 4.23
CA ARG A 239 13.43 12.02 5.70
C ARG A 239 12.44 11.02 6.25
N ARG A 240 12.80 10.38 7.37
CA ARG A 240 11.93 9.45 8.08
C ARG A 240 12.02 9.67 9.57
N ASP A 241 10.93 9.33 10.24
CA ASP A 241 10.82 9.31 11.70
C ASP A 241 10.13 8.01 12.08
N ILE A 242 10.90 6.91 12.13
CA ILE A 242 10.32 5.59 12.37
C ILE A 242 9.61 5.57 13.73
N ASN A 243 8.29 5.42 13.70
CA ASN A 243 7.42 5.75 14.82
C ASN A 243 6.69 4.53 15.37
N ARG A 244 7.21 3.99 16.48
CA ARG A 244 6.60 2.86 17.20
C ARG A 244 5.21 3.16 17.78
N TYR A 245 4.89 4.42 18.07
CA TYR A 245 3.59 4.79 18.62
C TYR A 245 2.51 4.67 17.56
N SER A 246 2.81 5.11 16.33
CA SER A 246 1.95 4.87 15.18
C SER A 246 1.85 3.38 14.85
N ALA A 247 2.96 2.65 14.83
CA ALA A 247 3.00 1.22 14.52
C ALA A 247 2.12 0.37 15.46
N ALA A 248 1.94 0.80 16.71
CA ALA A 248 1.05 0.15 17.68
C ALA A 248 -0.42 0.13 17.24
N HIS A 249 -0.83 0.99 16.30
CA HIS A 249 -2.16 1.02 15.72
C HIS A 249 -2.35 0.10 14.50
N SER A 250 -1.33 -0.67 14.13
CA SER A 250 -1.37 -1.63 13.00
C SER A 250 -0.87 -3.03 13.38
N THR A 251 -1.05 -3.43 14.65
CA THR A 251 -0.69 -4.78 15.11
C THR A 251 -1.52 -5.87 14.41
N THR A 252 -1.07 -7.13 14.50
CA THR A 252 -1.82 -8.29 13.99
C THR A 252 -3.24 -8.34 14.55
N ASN A 253 -3.44 -8.11 15.86
CA ASN A 253 -4.78 -8.15 16.47
C ASN A 253 -5.71 -7.07 15.88
N ILE A 254 -5.21 -5.84 15.70
CA ILE A 254 -6.00 -4.76 15.07
C ILE A 254 -6.36 -5.10 13.63
N THR A 255 -5.39 -5.65 12.88
CA THR A 255 -5.60 -6.05 11.48
C THR A 255 -6.61 -7.21 11.38
N TYR A 256 -6.51 -8.19 12.29
CA TYR A 256 -7.44 -9.31 12.38
C TYR A 256 -8.85 -8.84 12.73
N GLU A 257 -8.99 -7.96 13.71
CA GLU A 257 -10.28 -7.37 14.11
C GLU A 257 -10.90 -6.56 12.95
N LEU A 258 -10.09 -5.75 12.25
CA LEU A 258 -10.52 -5.03 11.05
C LEU A 258 -11.16 -5.97 10.02
N ILE A 259 -10.53 -7.12 9.74
CA ILE A 259 -11.01 -8.09 8.75
C ILE A 259 -12.27 -8.83 9.23
N THR A 260 -12.30 -9.26 10.49
CA THR A 260 -13.31 -10.21 10.98
C THR A 260 -14.56 -9.55 11.54
N SER A 261 -14.45 -8.34 12.10
CA SER A 261 -15.55 -7.63 12.74
C SER A 261 -16.38 -6.79 11.75
N ASN A 262 -15.79 -6.31 10.67
CA ASN A 262 -16.47 -5.45 9.70
C ASN A 262 -17.03 -6.28 8.56
N LYS A 263 -18.35 -6.47 8.49
CA LYS A 263 -18.97 -7.36 7.48
C LYS A 263 -19.38 -6.66 6.19
N GLU A 264 -19.50 -5.33 6.24
CA GLU A 264 -19.92 -4.46 5.14
C GLU A 264 -18.74 -3.59 4.72
N ILE A 265 -18.64 -3.31 3.42
CA ILE A 265 -17.51 -2.56 2.84
C ILE A 265 -17.39 -1.16 3.45
N TYR A 266 -18.51 -0.54 3.82
CA TYR A 266 -18.54 0.77 4.46
C TYR A 266 -17.69 0.80 5.74
N TRP A 267 -17.98 -0.10 6.67
CA TRP A 267 -17.28 -0.17 7.95
C TRP A 267 -15.85 -0.65 7.78
N PHE A 268 -15.62 -1.60 6.86
CA PHE A 268 -14.27 -2.07 6.57
C PHE A 268 -13.36 -0.95 6.08
N GLN A 269 -13.77 -0.19 5.07
CA GLN A 269 -13.00 0.95 4.56
C GLN A 269 -12.85 2.06 5.61
N ARG A 270 -13.94 2.42 6.30
CA ARG A 270 -13.91 3.47 7.33
C ARG A 270 -12.91 3.17 8.45
N VAL A 271 -12.92 1.94 8.98
CA VAL A 271 -12.00 1.53 10.05
C VAL A 271 -10.57 1.38 9.53
N MET A 272 -10.39 0.96 8.27
CA MET A 272 -9.07 0.85 7.64
C MET A 272 -8.40 2.21 7.46
N GLU A 273 -9.10 3.18 6.87
CA GLU A 273 -8.58 4.53 6.60
C GLU A 273 -8.40 5.35 7.89
N GLY A 274 -9.24 5.10 8.89
CA GLY A 274 -9.19 5.76 10.19
C GLY A 274 -10.48 6.48 10.55
N GLN A 275 -10.76 6.52 11.85
CA GLN A 275 -11.86 7.28 12.46
C GLN A 275 -11.24 8.34 13.38
N ALA A 276 -10.63 9.34 12.75
CA ALA A 276 -9.92 10.41 13.42
C ALA A 276 -10.80 11.09 14.48
N GLU A 277 -12.08 11.28 14.19
CA GLU A 277 -13.06 11.94 15.06
C GLU A 277 -13.24 11.28 16.43
N ILE A 278 -12.83 10.01 16.57
CA ILE A 278 -12.81 9.26 17.83
C ILE A 278 -11.41 8.76 18.22
N GLY A 279 -10.36 9.34 17.63
CA GLY A 279 -8.98 9.03 17.97
C GLY A 279 -8.50 7.65 17.50
N LYS A 280 -9.13 7.07 16.48
CA LYS A 280 -8.68 5.79 15.88
C LYS A 280 -7.99 6.06 14.55
N TYR A 281 -6.70 5.75 14.47
CA TYR A 281 -5.89 6.00 13.28
C TYR A 281 -6.20 5.07 12.10
N GLY A 282 -6.62 3.82 12.38
CA GLY A 282 -6.75 2.81 11.32
C GLY A 282 -5.40 2.33 10.81
N VAL A 283 -5.37 1.16 10.17
CA VAL A 283 -4.13 0.53 9.70
C VAL A 283 -3.48 1.27 8.53
N HIS A 284 -4.26 2.03 7.75
CA HIS A 284 -3.77 2.85 6.65
C HIS A 284 -2.97 4.06 7.16
N ALA A 285 -3.59 4.91 7.98
CA ALA A 285 -2.88 6.07 8.54
C ALA A 285 -1.72 5.62 9.44
N ALA A 286 -1.90 4.55 10.24
CA ALA A 286 -0.83 3.98 11.06
C ALA A 286 0.36 3.50 10.24
N GLY A 287 0.13 2.86 9.08
CA GLY A 287 1.21 2.41 8.20
C GLY A 287 2.01 3.58 7.63
N HIS A 288 1.35 4.64 7.14
CA HIS A 288 2.03 5.86 6.68
C HIS A 288 2.83 6.53 7.80
N TYR A 289 2.20 6.74 8.96
CA TYR A 289 2.80 7.46 10.07
C TYR A 289 3.78 6.63 10.91
N THR A 290 3.87 5.30 10.70
CA THR A 290 4.99 4.50 11.20
C THR A 290 6.29 4.89 10.52
N VAL A 291 6.25 5.41 9.29
CA VAL A 291 7.43 5.91 8.58
C VAL A 291 7.56 7.42 8.74
N SER A 292 6.43 8.12 8.66
CA SER A 292 6.32 9.56 8.92
C SER A 292 7.35 10.37 8.11
N GLY A 293 7.95 11.40 8.70
CA GLY A 293 8.98 12.18 8.04
C GLY A 293 8.47 12.94 6.82
N ASP A 294 9.34 13.08 5.83
CA ASP A 294 9.06 13.76 4.57
C ASP A 294 9.64 12.91 3.43
N PRO A 295 8.79 12.28 2.60
CA PRO A 295 7.39 12.61 2.37
C PRO A 295 6.35 11.63 2.94
N ALA A 296 6.75 10.54 3.63
CA ALA A 296 5.82 9.46 3.99
C ALA A 296 4.68 9.91 4.91
N GLY A 297 4.93 10.89 5.77
CA GLY A 297 3.93 11.53 6.64
C GLY A 297 3.08 12.63 5.98
N ASP A 298 3.22 12.87 4.67
CA ASP A 298 2.41 13.85 3.96
C ASP A 298 1.27 13.17 3.17
N PHE A 299 0.04 13.57 3.45
CA PHE A 299 -1.17 12.94 2.91
C PHE A 299 -1.22 12.94 1.37
N TYR A 300 -0.63 13.93 0.71
CA TYR A 300 -0.64 14.02 -0.76
C TYR A 300 0.61 13.42 -1.40
N VAL A 301 1.77 13.56 -0.76
CA VAL A 301 3.05 13.16 -1.36
C VAL A 301 3.66 11.89 -0.79
N SER A 302 2.94 11.15 0.06
CA SER A 302 3.40 9.86 0.61
C SER A 302 3.98 8.85 -0.40
N PRO A 303 3.54 8.75 -1.68
CA PRO A 303 4.18 7.85 -2.65
C PRO A 303 5.60 8.22 -3.03
N ALA A 304 6.06 9.42 -2.69
CA ALA A 304 7.45 9.82 -2.91
C ALA A 304 8.41 9.10 -1.96
N ASP A 305 7.92 8.45 -0.90
CA ASP A 305 8.68 7.45 -0.15
C ASP A 305 8.47 6.06 -0.78
N PRO A 306 9.53 5.35 -1.21
CA PRO A 306 9.44 4.01 -1.78
C PRO A 306 8.69 2.97 -0.91
N ILE A 307 8.53 3.21 0.39
CA ILE A 307 7.78 2.30 1.28
C ILE A 307 6.27 2.25 0.98
N PHE A 308 5.73 3.32 0.37
CA PHE A 308 4.30 3.45 0.05
C PHE A 308 3.77 2.22 -0.67
N TRP A 309 4.55 1.69 -1.61
CA TRP A 309 4.16 0.57 -2.46
C TRP A 309 3.99 -0.74 -1.68
N LEU A 310 4.83 -0.96 -0.67
CA LEU A 310 4.75 -2.14 0.19
C LEU A 310 3.64 -1.99 1.23
N HIS A 311 3.44 -0.77 1.75
CA HIS A 311 2.31 -0.44 2.61
C HIS A 311 0.98 -0.69 1.89
N HIS A 312 0.80 -0.17 0.68
CA HIS A 312 -0.44 -0.33 -0.07
C HIS A 312 -0.65 -1.72 -0.65
N ALA A 313 0.42 -2.48 -0.88
CA ALA A 313 0.28 -3.92 -1.15
C ALA A 313 -0.27 -4.68 0.08
N MET A 314 0.06 -4.25 1.31
CA MET A 314 -0.56 -4.80 2.52
C MET A 314 -2.01 -4.34 2.70
N ILE A 315 -2.34 -3.08 2.37
CA ILE A 315 -3.73 -2.60 2.32
C ILE A 315 -4.55 -3.48 1.37
N ASP A 316 -4.03 -3.71 0.17
CA ASP A 316 -4.67 -4.58 -0.82
C ASP A 316 -4.79 -6.03 -0.34
N ARG A 317 -3.78 -6.56 0.35
CA ARG A 317 -3.82 -7.88 0.99
C ARG A 317 -4.94 -7.96 2.02
N VAL A 318 -5.06 -6.99 2.92
CA VAL A 318 -6.11 -6.96 3.96
C VAL A 318 -7.50 -6.93 3.33
N TRP A 319 -7.68 -6.12 2.27
CA TRP A 319 -8.93 -6.12 1.50
C TRP A 319 -9.20 -7.44 0.79
N TRP A 320 -8.20 -8.03 0.16
CA TRP A 320 -8.27 -9.34 -0.49
C TRP A 320 -8.72 -10.43 0.50
N ILE A 321 -8.14 -10.50 1.70
CA ILE A 321 -8.58 -11.45 2.75
C ILE A 321 -10.05 -11.18 3.10
N TRP A 322 -10.42 -9.92 3.33
CA TRP A 322 -11.78 -9.55 3.69
C TRP A 322 -12.80 -9.95 2.63
N GLN A 323 -12.51 -9.72 1.35
CA GLN A 323 -13.37 -10.15 0.23
C GLN A 323 -13.57 -11.68 0.25
N MET A 324 -12.50 -12.41 0.54
CA MET A 324 -12.49 -13.88 0.46
C MET A 324 -13.23 -14.59 1.56
N LEU A 325 -13.50 -13.91 2.68
CA LEU A 325 -14.31 -14.50 3.74
C LEU A 325 -15.75 -14.80 3.27
N ASP A 326 -16.28 -14.03 2.32
CA ASP A 326 -17.62 -14.20 1.72
C ASP A 326 -17.66 -13.61 0.28
N LEU A 327 -17.00 -14.28 -0.68
CA LEU A 327 -16.80 -13.78 -2.06
C LEU A 327 -18.10 -13.38 -2.77
N GLU A 328 -19.15 -14.20 -2.64
CA GLU A 328 -20.42 -13.97 -3.32
C GLU A 328 -21.08 -12.64 -2.90
N LYS A 329 -20.85 -12.20 -1.66
CA LYS A 329 -21.39 -10.91 -1.17
C LYS A 329 -20.40 -9.76 -1.31
N ARG A 330 -19.12 -10.02 -1.02
CA ARG A 330 -18.12 -8.97 -0.78
C ARG A 330 -17.30 -8.60 -2.01
N LEU A 331 -17.18 -9.50 -3.00
CA LEU A 331 -16.25 -9.29 -4.11
C LEU A 331 -16.56 -7.98 -4.85
N PHE A 332 -17.83 -7.71 -5.14
CA PHE A 332 -18.28 -6.52 -5.88
C PHE A 332 -19.03 -5.52 -4.99
N GLU A 333 -18.83 -5.56 -3.68
CA GLU A 333 -19.44 -4.60 -2.77
C GLU A 333 -18.71 -3.25 -2.86
N VAL A 334 -19.48 -2.16 -2.97
CA VAL A 334 -18.97 -0.78 -2.99
C VAL A 334 -19.81 0.09 -2.08
N SER A 335 -19.20 1.13 -1.49
CA SER A 335 -19.89 2.15 -0.68
C SER A 335 -19.25 3.52 -0.90
N PHE A 336 -19.60 4.51 -0.06
CA PHE A 336 -19.15 5.89 -0.13
C PHE A 336 -19.58 6.64 -1.41
N THR A 337 -19.19 7.90 -1.47
CA THR A 337 -19.42 8.80 -2.61
C THR A 337 -18.16 8.94 -3.46
N LYS A 338 -18.29 9.64 -4.59
CA LYS A 338 -17.20 9.82 -5.57
C LYS A 338 -16.16 10.87 -5.18
N THR A 339 -16.40 11.61 -4.11
CA THR A 339 -15.53 12.67 -3.58
C THR A 339 -15.08 12.32 -2.17
N MET A 340 -13.86 12.73 -1.83
CA MET A 340 -13.28 12.49 -0.51
C MET A 340 -14.17 13.03 0.60
N ALA A 341 -14.53 12.17 1.54
CA ALA A 341 -15.44 12.49 2.65
C ALA A 341 -16.77 13.14 2.20
N ASN A 342 -17.21 12.88 0.96
CA ASN A 342 -18.36 13.51 0.33
C ASN A 342 -18.25 15.05 0.27
N ASN A 343 -17.04 15.57 0.04
CA ASN A 343 -16.77 17.01 -0.07
C ASN A 343 -16.03 17.37 -1.37
N PRO A 344 -16.66 18.13 -2.30
CA PRO A 344 -18.06 18.54 -2.26
C PRO A 344 -19.01 17.34 -2.38
N PRO A 345 -20.30 17.46 -2.01
CA PRO A 345 -21.24 16.36 -2.12
C PRO A 345 -21.30 15.78 -3.54
N SER A 346 -21.29 14.46 -3.65
CA SER A 346 -21.40 13.76 -4.93
C SER A 346 -22.33 12.55 -4.84
N ALA A 347 -22.64 11.95 -5.99
CA ALA A 347 -23.40 10.71 -6.02
C ALA A 347 -22.62 9.58 -5.35
N ASN A 348 -23.33 8.56 -4.86
CA ASN A 348 -22.70 7.30 -4.45
C ASN A 348 -21.89 6.72 -5.61
N GLY A 349 -20.73 6.16 -5.30
CA GLY A 349 -19.96 5.43 -6.30
C GLY A 349 -20.59 4.09 -6.61
N THR A 350 -20.25 3.57 -7.78
CA THR A 350 -20.81 2.37 -8.38
C THR A 350 -19.72 1.56 -9.06
N LEU A 351 -20.03 0.30 -9.34
CA LEU A 351 -19.16 -0.60 -10.10
C LEU A 351 -18.90 -0.15 -11.55
N ASP A 352 -19.74 0.73 -12.10
CA ASP A 352 -19.61 1.26 -13.46
C ASP A 352 -18.86 2.59 -13.53
N ASP A 353 -18.51 3.17 -12.38
CA ASP A 353 -17.65 4.34 -12.36
C ASP A 353 -16.24 4.00 -12.86
N VAL A 354 -15.60 5.01 -13.45
CA VAL A 354 -14.29 4.87 -14.10
C VAL A 354 -13.20 5.31 -13.14
N SER A 355 -12.20 4.45 -12.92
CA SER A 355 -10.94 4.75 -12.26
C SER A 355 -9.83 4.90 -13.32
N ASN A 356 -8.81 5.72 -13.07
CA ASN A 356 -7.65 5.86 -13.95
C ASN A 356 -6.42 6.33 -13.18
N LEU A 357 -5.26 6.31 -13.84
CA LEU A 357 -4.00 6.76 -13.26
C LEU A 357 -3.42 7.95 -14.04
N GLY A 358 -4.29 8.85 -14.53
CA GLY A 358 -3.90 10.03 -15.28
C GLY A 358 -3.03 9.68 -16.49
N VAL A 359 -1.82 10.25 -16.56
CA VAL A 359 -0.89 9.99 -17.67
C VAL A 359 -0.25 8.60 -17.65
N LEU A 360 -0.33 7.88 -16.52
CA LEU A 360 0.34 6.59 -16.35
C LEU A 360 -0.46 5.46 -16.99
N ALA A 361 -1.78 5.49 -16.85
CA ALA A 361 -2.65 4.43 -17.32
C ALA A 361 -4.08 4.92 -17.55
N GLY A 362 -4.75 4.30 -18.53
CA GLY A 362 -6.07 4.68 -19.00
C GLY A 362 -7.21 4.31 -18.04
N ASP A 363 -8.42 4.56 -18.54
CA ASP A 363 -9.67 4.33 -17.84
C ASP A 363 -9.98 2.82 -17.68
N VAL A 364 -10.39 2.44 -16.47
CA VAL A 364 -10.81 1.10 -16.08
C VAL A 364 -12.05 1.21 -15.21
N LYS A 365 -13.07 0.36 -15.40
CA LYS A 365 -14.23 0.40 -14.51
C LYS A 365 -13.89 -0.15 -13.13
N VAL A 366 -14.53 0.38 -12.09
CA VAL A 366 -14.36 -0.11 -10.71
C VAL A 366 -14.58 -1.62 -10.64
N ARG A 367 -15.60 -2.18 -11.32
CA ARG A 367 -15.86 -3.64 -11.39
C ARG A 367 -14.63 -4.45 -11.80
N ASP A 368 -13.82 -3.94 -12.72
CA ASP A 368 -12.68 -4.67 -13.27
C ASP A 368 -11.49 -4.68 -12.31
N LEU A 369 -11.51 -3.83 -11.28
CA LEU A 369 -10.50 -3.74 -10.23
C LEU A 369 -10.87 -4.54 -8.98
N MET A 370 -12.12 -5.00 -8.88
CA MET A 370 -12.62 -5.67 -7.67
C MET A 370 -12.05 -7.07 -7.48
N ASN A 371 -11.64 -7.76 -8.55
CA ASN A 371 -11.22 -9.16 -8.52
C ASN A 371 -9.73 -9.32 -8.89
N THR A 372 -8.90 -9.80 -7.96
CA THR A 372 -7.46 -10.07 -8.23
C THR A 372 -7.22 -11.34 -9.04
N MET A 373 -8.25 -12.17 -9.24
CA MET A 373 -8.20 -13.46 -9.89
C MET A 373 -8.95 -13.43 -11.23
N GLY A 374 -8.79 -12.39 -12.04
CA GLY A 374 -9.56 -12.25 -13.29
C GLY A 374 -9.88 -10.82 -13.72
N GLY A 375 -9.75 -9.85 -12.82
CA GLY A 375 -10.06 -8.46 -13.11
C GLY A 375 -9.26 -7.90 -14.29
N MET A 376 -9.79 -6.86 -14.92
CA MET A 376 -9.20 -6.21 -16.09
C MET A 376 -8.92 -7.18 -17.25
N ASP A 377 -9.90 -8.01 -17.60
CA ASP A 377 -9.79 -9.04 -18.64
C ASP A 377 -8.64 -10.04 -18.38
N GLY A 378 -8.49 -10.47 -17.11
CA GLY A 378 -7.46 -11.42 -16.68
C GLY A 378 -6.07 -10.83 -16.44
N ARG A 379 -5.89 -9.50 -16.57
CA ARG A 379 -4.62 -8.83 -16.27
C ARG A 379 -4.30 -8.80 -14.77
N LEU A 380 -5.32 -8.73 -13.92
CA LEU A 380 -5.16 -9.00 -12.50
C LEU A 380 -5.22 -10.51 -12.30
N CYS A 381 -4.07 -11.11 -11.98
CA CYS A 381 -3.97 -12.54 -11.66
C CYS A 381 -2.93 -12.79 -10.56
N TYR A 382 -3.32 -12.48 -9.32
CA TYR A 382 -2.47 -12.64 -8.15
C TYR A 382 -3.24 -12.90 -6.86
N ILE A 383 -2.53 -13.51 -5.91
CA ILE A 383 -2.92 -13.77 -4.52
C ILE A 383 -1.81 -13.32 -3.58
N TYR A 384 -2.10 -13.35 -2.28
CA TYR A 384 -1.12 -13.10 -1.24
C TYR A 384 -0.74 -14.41 -0.54
N GLU A 385 0.56 -14.57 -0.26
CA GLU A 385 1.14 -15.71 0.44
C GLU A 385 1.59 -15.34 1.84
#